data_AF-A0A828Z8W0-F1
#
_entry.id   AF-A0A828Z8W0-F1
#
_cell.length_a   1.000
_cell.length_b   1.000
_cell.length_c   1.000
_cell.angle_alpha   90.00
_cell.angle_beta   90.00
_cell.angle_gamma   90.00
#
_symmetry.space_group_name_H-M   'P 1'
#
loop_
_entity.id
_entity.type
_entity.pdbx_description
1 polymer ?
#
loop_
_entity_poly.entity_id
_entity_poly.type
_entity_poly.pdbx_seq_one_letter_code
_entity_poly.pdbx_strand_id
1 'polypeptide(L)'
;MPFKDSEEIKSFEFKDFNKDGYEDIFLEWSNLFVNDLRSLYLFIPSSGKFRKIKDFFIPAPTPIQGTKYFYSYYQAGCANYDWKSGLFTIENYRTVEIGIIEGNGCETQNGSIDIYKIKANQKVLIESLPLDTIENYQDNKFGFIKEYWAKNYRKFK
;
A
#
# COMPACT_ATOMS: atom_id res chain seq x y z
N MET A 1 4.28 -39.91 3.52
CA MET A 1 5.03 -38.80 4.14
C MET A 1 4.37 -37.51 3.70
N PRO A 2 3.94 -36.61 4.60
CA PRO A 2 3.57 -35.27 4.16
C PRO A 2 4.86 -34.51 3.82
N PHE A 3 4.90 -33.87 2.66
CA PHE A 3 5.95 -32.91 2.34
C PHE A 3 5.87 -31.80 3.37
N LYS A 4 6.99 -31.53 4.04
CA LYS A 4 7.15 -30.37 4.90
C LYS A 4 7.37 -29.21 3.94
N ASP A 5 6.32 -28.44 3.64
CA ASP A 5 6.46 -27.25 2.80
C ASP A 5 7.48 -26.33 3.46
N SER A 6 8.70 -26.29 2.92
CA SER A 6 9.70 -25.31 3.34
C SER A 6 9.22 -23.94 2.88
N GLU A 7 9.05 -23.00 3.81
CA GLU A 7 8.93 -21.59 3.47
C GLU A 7 10.22 -21.14 2.79
N GLU A 8 10.24 -21.17 1.47
CA GLU A 8 11.39 -20.79 0.68
C GLU A 8 11.34 -19.30 0.34
N ILE A 9 12.47 -18.62 0.52
CA ILE A 9 12.64 -17.24 0.08
C ILE A 9 12.83 -17.28 -1.43
N LYS A 10 11.89 -16.66 -2.16
CA LYS A 10 11.97 -16.51 -3.62
C LYS A 10 12.98 -15.43 -4.01
N SER A 11 12.97 -14.30 -3.31
CA SER A 11 13.88 -13.18 -3.58
C SER A 11 14.07 -12.32 -2.33
N PHE A 12 15.13 -11.52 -2.31
CA PHE A 12 15.36 -10.49 -1.30
C PHE A 12 15.96 -9.23 -1.91
N GLU A 13 15.72 -8.08 -1.27
CA GLU A 13 16.23 -6.78 -1.67
C GLU A 13 16.65 -5.98 -0.43
N PHE A 14 17.78 -5.26 -0.54
CA PHE A 14 18.18 -4.21 0.41
C PHE A 14 17.75 -2.85 -0.14
N LYS A 15 17.07 -2.07 0.70
CA LYS A 15 16.56 -0.74 0.31
C LYS A 15 16.29 0.09 1.55
N ASP A 16 16.73 1.35 1.56
CA ASP A 16 16.29 2.32 2.56
C ASP A 16 14.80 2.69 2.32
N PHE A 17 13.90 1.97 2.99
CA PHE A 17 12.47 2.06 2.74
C PHE A 17 11.87 3.28 3.43
N ASN A 18 12.23 3.49 4.69
CA ASN A 18 11.70 4.56 5.52
C ASN A 18 12.50 5.88 5.38
N LYS A 19 13.60 5.88 4.62
CA LYS A 19 14.50 7.01 4.39
C LYS A 19 15.19 7.51 5.65
N ASP A 20 15.54 6.59 6.54
CA ASP A 20 16.31 6.90 7.75
C ASP A 20 17.83 6.84 7.53
N GLY A 21 18.27 6.53 6.31
CA GLY A 21 19.68 6.44 5.93
C GLY A 21 20.30 5.05 6.13
N TYR A 22 19.52 4.06 6.56
CA TYR A 22 19.95 2.67 6.70
C TYR A 22 19.18 1.75 5.74
N GLU A 23 19.85 0.72 5.24
CA GLU A 23 19.20 -0.26 4.38
C GLU A 23 18.27 -1.17 5.20
N ASP A 24 17.04 -1.33 4.71
CA ASP A 24 16.06 -2.29 5.21
C ASP A 24 16.04 -3.54 4.32
N ILE A 25 15.44 -4.63 4.83
CA ILE A 25 15.34 -5.90 4.10
C ILE A 25 13.90 -6.14 3.65
N PHE A 26 13.73 -6.34 2.35
CA PHE A 26 12.53 -6.93 1.76
C PHE A 26 12.78 -8.40 1.45
N LEU A 27 11.85 -9.26 1.84
CA LEU A 27 11.82 -10.68 1.45
C LEU A 27 10.55 -10.97 0.67
N GLU A 28 10.66 -11.70 -0.42
CA GLU A 28 9.54 -12.30 -1.15
C GLU A 28 9.54 -13.81 -0.92
N TRP A 29 8.39 -14.38 -0.58
CA TRP A 29 8.26 -15.81 -0.31
C TRP A 29 7.74 -16.55 -1.55
N SER A 30 8.21 -17.77 -1.79
CA SER A 30 7.79 -18.60 -2.94
C SER A 30 6.43 -19.26 -2.74
N ASN A 31 5.94 -19.31 -1.50
CA ASN A 31 4.81 -20.15 -1.12
C ASN A 31 3.48 -19.39 -1.20
N LEU A 32 2.53 -19.94 -1.97
CA LEU A 32 1.19 -19.38 -2.19
C LEU A 32 0.27 -19.49 -0.96
N PHE A 33 0.67 -20.25 0.06
CA PHE A 33 -0.11 -20.46 1.30
C PHE A 33 0.30 -19.54 2.46
N VAL A 34 1.30 -18.67 2.26
CA VAL A 34 1.72 -17.69 3.27
C VAL A 34 0.93 -16.40 3.04
N ASN A 35 0.15 -15.98 4.05
CA ASN A 35 -0.60 -14.71 4.01
C ASN A 35 0.32 -13.49 3.79
N ASP A 36 1.60 -13.59 4.18
CA ASP A 36 2.67 -12.62 3.94
C ASP A 36 3.48 -13.04 2.69
N LEU A 37 3.01 -12.79 1.47
CA LEU A 37 3.83 -13.01 0.25
C LEU A 37 5.09 -12.13 0.23
N ARG A 38 5.14 -11.08 1.06
CA ARG A 38 6.30 -10.24 1.30
C ARG A 38 6.45 -9.90 2.78
N SER A 39 7.69 -9.83 3.24
CA SER A 39 8.05 -9.33 4.57
C SER A 39 8.94 -8.11 4.44
N LEU A 40 8.71 -7.11 5.30
CA LEU A 40 9.60 -5.96 5.49
C LEU A 40 10.26 -6.04 6.87
N TYR A 41 11.57 -5.86 6.92
CA TYR A 41 12.34 -5.74 8.16
C TYR A 41 13.06 -4.40 8.16
N LEU A 42 12.70 -3.52 9.10
CA LEU A 42 13.39 -2.25 9.26
C LEU A 42 14.64 -2.39 10.12
N PHE A 43 15.74 -1.77 9.70
CA PHE A 43 16.92 -1.64 10.56
C PHE A 43 16.65 -0.62 11.67
N ILE A 44 17.02 -0.96 12.92
CA ILE A 44 16.83 -0.08 14.08
C ILE A 44 18.20 0.36 14.60
N PRO A 45 18.68 1.56 14.22
CA PRO A 45 20.06 2.00 14.49
C PRO A 45 20.43 1.98 15.96
N SER A 46 19.50 2.38 16.84
CA SER A 46 19.73 2.39 18.29
C SER A 46 19.99 1.02 18.91
N SER A 47 19.57 -0.06 18.23
CA SER A 47 19.75 -1.43 18.71
C SER A 47 20.66 -2.28 17.82
N GLY A 48 21.02 -1.79 16.62
CA GLY A 48 21.79 -2.53 15.62
C GLY A 48 21.08 -3.79 15.10
N LYS A 49 19.74 -3.85 15.16
CA LYS A 49 18.94 -5.04 14.83
C LYS A 49 17.85 -4.74 13.82
N PHE A 50 17.52 -5.74 13.02
CA PHE A 50 16.36 -5.73 12.16
C PHE A 50 15.09 -6.08 12.94
N ARG A 51 13.98 -5.42 12.58
CA ARG A 51 12.66 -5.68 13.16
C ARG A 51 11.62 -5.90 12.07
N LYS A 52 10.98 -7.07 12.08
CA LYS A 52 9.88 -7.40 11.18
C LYS A 52 8.72 -6.42 11.40
N ILE A 53 8.21 -5.86 10.30
CA ILE A 53 6.97 -5.09 10.28
C ILE A 53 5.79 -6.04 10.21
N LYS A 54 4.86 -5.86 11.13
CA LYS A 54 3.63 -6.66 11.20
C LYS A 54 2.61 -6.13 10.20
N ASP A 55 1.77 -7.05 9.71
CA ASP A 55 0.61 -6.77 8.87
C ASP A 55 0.98 -6.11 7.51
N PHE A 56 2.17 -6.43 7.00
CA PHE A 56 2.72 -5.85 5.77
C PHE A 56 2.18 -6.54 4.52
N PHE A 57 0.87 -6.41 4.28
CA PHE A 57 0.18 -7.00 3.13
C PHE A 57 0.11 -6.04 1.92
N ILE A 58 1.04 -5.08 1.84
CA ILE A 58 0.98 -3.97 0.89
C ILE A 58 1.84 -4.27 -0.36
N PRO A 59 1.23 -4.39 -1.56
CA PRO A 59 1.96 -4.52 -2.81
C PRO A 59 2.58 -3.19 -3.21
N ALA A 60 3.84 -3.26 -3.64
CA ALA A 60 4.59 -2.14 -4.24
C ALA A 60 4.38 -0.78 -3.54
N PRO A 61 4.68 -0.68 -2.23
CA PRO A 61 4.52 0.55 -1.48
C PRO A 61 5.40 1.67 -2.05
N THR A 62 4.80 2.84 -2.24
CA THR A 62 5.46 4.04 -2.79
C THR A 62 5.50 5.14 -1.72
N PRO A 63 6.69 5.66 -1.37
CA PRO A 63 6.81 6.70 -0.36
C PRO A 63 6.31 8.05 -0.89
N ILE A 64 5.57 8.79 -0.05
CA ILE A 64 5.31 10.21 -0.27
C ILE A 64 6.53 10.99 0.22
N GLN A 65 7.25 11.62 -0.71
CA GLN A 65 8.51 12.33 -0.46
C GLN A 65 8.38 13.35 0.68
N GLY A 66 9.36 13.36 1.59
CA GLY A 66 9.39 14.28 2.74
C GLY A 66 8.37 13.98 3.83
N THR A 67 7.79 12.77 3.85
CA THR A 67 6.79 12.37 4.86
C THR A 67 6.99 10.93 5.32
N LYS A 68 6.33 10.56 6.43
CA LYS A 68 6.26 9.18 6.94
C LYS A 68 5.18 8.30 6.28
N TYR A 69 4.53 8.80 5.24
CA TYR A 69 3.38 8.18 4.60
C TYR A 69 3.78 7.49 3.30
N PHE A 70 3.05 6.42 3.02
CA PHE A 70 3.21 5.60 1.83
C PHE A 70 1.84 5.38 1.22
N TYR A 71 1.81 5.18 -0.09
CA TYR A 71 0.62 4.70 -0.77
C TYR A 71 0.93 3.45 -1.59
N SER A 72 -0.11 2.75 -2.02
CA SER A 72 -0.01 1.48 -2.73
C SER A 72 -1.05 1.39 -3.83
N TYR A 73 -0.96 0.36 -4.67
CA TYR A 73 -1.93 0.11 -5.73
C TYR A 73 -2.32 -1.36 -5.74
N TYR A 74 -3.62 -1.62 -5.88
CA TYR A 74 -4.19 -2.95 -5.97
C TYR A 74 -5.15 -3.00 -7.15
N GLN A 75 -5.03 -4.06 -7.96
CA GLN A 75 -6.12 -4.43 -8.85
C GLN A 75 -7.23 -5.03 -7.99
N ALA A 76 -8.47 -4.58 -8.18
CA ALA A 76 -9.61 -5.01 -7.36
C ALA A 76 -10.60 -5.90 -8.12
N GLY A 77 -10.26 -6.28 -9.36
CA GLY A 77 -11.08 -7.14 -10.20
C GLY A 77 -11.41 -6.48 -11.52
N CYS A 78 -12.39 -7.07 -12.20
CA CYS A 78 -12.93 -6.59 -13.47
C CYS A 78 -11.85 -6.17 -14.49
N ALA A 79 -10.89 -7.05 -14.80
CA ALA A 79 -9.80 -6.75 -15.74
C ALA A 79 -9.08 -5.40 -15.48
N ASN A 80 -8.95 -5.02 -14.21
CA ASN A 80 -8.30 -3.79 -13.75
C ASN A 80 -9.09 -2.48 -13.97
N TYR A 81 -10.38 -2.58 -14.29
CA TYR A 81 -11.33 -1.46 -14.26
C TYR A 81 -11.69 -1.08 -12.81
N ASP A 82 -11.79 -2.08 -11.93
CA ASP A 82 -11.87 -1.84 -10.49
C ASP A 82 -10.46 -1.87 -9.89
N TRP A 83 -10.15 -0.87 -9.08
CA TRP A 83 -8.82 -0.71 -8.48
C TRP A 83 -8.90 -0.03 -7.13
N LYS A 84 -7.87 -0.23 -6.31
CA LYS A 84 -7.74 0.42 -5.00
C LYS A 84 -6.37 1.00 -4.81
N SER A 85 -6.31 2.01 -3.95
CA SER A 85 -5.05 2.54 -3.43
C SER A 85 -5.20 2.80 -1.94
N GLY A 86 -4.31 2.22 -1.13
CA GLY A 86 -4.29 2.43 0.31
C GLY A 86 -3.22 3.46 0.68
N LEU A 87 -3.57 4.44 1.54
CA LEU A 87 -2.66 5.35 2.22
C LEU A 87 -2.38 4.81 3.61
N PHE A 88 -1.11 4.64 3.96
CA PHE A 88 -0.71 4.05 5.23
C PHE A 88 0.59 4.66 5.78
N THR A 89 0.89 4.33 7.02
CA THR A 89 2.15 4.65 7.69
C THR A 89 2.63 3.42 8.48
N ILE A 90 3.84 3.48 9.03
CA ILE A 90 4.35 2.47 9.94
C ILE A 90 4.40 3.08 11.34
N GLU A 91 3.64 2.48 12.27
CA GLU A 91 3.59 2.89 13.66
C GLU A 91 3.77 1.66 14.55
N ASN A 92 4.64 1.77 15.55
CA ASN A 92 4.94 0.67 16.46
C ASN A 92 5.28 -0.66 15.75
N TYR A 93 6.01 -0.56 14.64
CA TYR A 93 6.45 -1.68 13.80
C TYR A 93 5.30 -2.47 13.17
N ARG A 94 4.22 -1.77 12.83
CA ARG A 94 3.03 -2.29 12.16
C ARG A 94 2.57 -1.29 11.11
N THR A 95 2.05 -1.78 10.00
CA THR A 95 1.34 -0.97 9.00
C THR A 95 0.01 -0.47 9.58
N VAL A 96 -0.26 0.81 9.39
CA VAL A 96 -1.52 1.45 9.78
C VAL A 96 -2.11 2.12 8.55
N GLU A 97 -3.14 1.51 7.97
CA GLU A 97 -3.91 2.09 6.88
C GLU A 97 -4.86 3.18 7.42
N ILE A 98 -4.79 4.36 6.82
CA ILE A 98 -5.51 5.56 7.27
C ILE A 98 -6.44 6.12 6.19
N GLY A 99 -6.29 5.70 4.94
CA GLY A 99 -7.14 6.11 3.84
C GLY A 99 -7.15 5.10 2.71
N ILE A 100 -8.23 5.09 1.94
CA ILE A 100 -8.42 4.23 0.79
C ILE A 100 -9.04 5.05 -0.33
N ILE A 101 -8.57 4.86 -1.56
CA ILE A 101 -9.26 5.24 -2.79
C ILE A 101 -9.75 3.96 -3.45
N GLU A 102 -11.01 3.92 -3.87
CA GLU A 102 -11.59 2.84 -4.66
C GLU A 102 -12.08 3.41 -5.99
N GLY A 103 -11.51 2.95 -7.09
CA GLY A 103 -12.04 3.21 -8.42
C GLY A 103 -12.98 2.08 -8.80
N ASN A 104 -14.25 2.41 -9.02
CA ASN A 104 -15.32 1.47 -9.40
C ASN A 104 -15.66 1.71 -10.86
N GLY A 105 -15.21 0.84 -11.75
CA GLY A 105 -15.38 0.98 -13.19
C GLY A 105 -16.44 0.08 -13.80
N CYS A 106 -16.86 -0.98 -13.11
CA CYS A 106 -17.71 -2.00 -13.72
C CYS A 106 -19.18 -2.00 -13.27
N GLU A 107 -19.49 -1.61 -12.04
CA GLU A 107 -20.84 -1.77 -11.51
C GLU A 107 -21.79 -0.58 -11.79
N THR A 108 -21.27 0.61 -12.11
CA THR A 108 -22.08 1.81 -12.31
C THR A 108 -22.10 2.27 -13.77
N GLN A 109 -23.28 2.68 -14.27
CA GLN A 109 -23.36 3.53 -15.46
C GLN A 109 -22.67 4.86 -15.10
N ASN A 110 -21.46 5.05 -15.62
CA ASN A 110 -20.48 6.05 -15.19
C ASN A 110 -19.82 5.65 -13.86
N GLY A 111 -18.61 5.09 -13.95
CA GLY A 111 -17.79 4.70 -12.81
C GLY A 111 -17.62 5.81 -11.76
N SER A 112 -17.19 5.45 -10.55
CA SER A 112 -16.82 6.41 -9.50
C SER A 112 -15.39 6.21 -9.00
N ILE A 113 -14.86 7.24 -8.36
CA ILE A 113 -13.67 7.18 -7.51
C ILE A 113 -14.11 7.61 -6.12
N ASP A 114 -14.18 6.67 -5.21
CA ASP A 114 -14.61 6.91 -3.83
C ASP A 114 -13.39 6.98 -2.91
N ILE A 115 -13.27 8.07 -2.16
CA ILE A 115 -12.19 8.31 -1.22
C ILE A 115 -12.69 8.18 0.21
N TYR A 116 -12.07 7.29 0.96
CA TYR A 116 -12.42 6.96 2.33
C TYR A 116 -11.27 7.28 3.30
N LYS A 117 -11.63 7.76 4.50
CA LYS A 117 -10.73 7.77 5.66
C LYS A 117 -11.08 6.62 6.59
N ILE A 118 -10.05 6.00 7.15
CA ILE A 118 -10.21 4.95 8.15
C ILE A 118 -10.28 5.59 9.53
N LYS A 119 -11.39 5.38 10.24
CA LYS A 119 -11.57 5.78 11.65
C LYS A 119 -12.04 4.57 12.44
N ALA A 120 -11.30 4.21 13.50
CA ALA A 120 -11.64 3.05 14.35
C ALA A 120 -11.98 1.78 13.54
N ASN A 121 -11.15 1.48 12.54
CA ASN A 121 -11.30 0.35 11.60
C ASN A 121 -12.56 0.40 10.70
N GLN A 122 -13.21 1.55 10.58
CA GLN A 122 -14.34 1.77 9.69
C GLN A 122 -13.97 2.73 8.56
N LYS A 123 -14.43 2.43 7.34
CA LYS A 123 -14.34 3.36 6.21
C LYS A 123 -15.39 4.45 6.36
N VAL A 124 -14.95 5.70 6.28
CA VAL A 124 -15.81 6.88 6.25
C VAL A 124 -15.58 7.57 4.92
N LEU A 125 -16.60 7.61 4.06
CA LEU A 125 -16.55 8.30 2.77
C LEU A 125 -16.31 9.81 2.99
N ILE A 126 -15.33 10.37 2.30
CA ILE A 126 -15.01 11.80 2.34
C ILE A 126 -15.45 12.48 1.05
N GLU A 127 -15.24 11.81 -0.07
CA GLU A 127 -15.38 12.41 -1.39
C GLU A 127 -15.67 11.29 -2.39
N SER A 128 -16.50 11.59 -3.39
CA SER A 128 -16.76 10.73 -4.53
C SER A 128 -16.64 11.57 -5.80
N LEU A 129 -15.89 11.08 -6.77
CA LEU A 129 -15.62 11.75 -8.04
C LEU A 129 -16.08 10.87 -9.20
N PRO A 130 -16.45 11.45 -10.34
CA PRO A 130 -16.64 10.70 -11.59
C PRO A 130 -15.35 9.96 -12.01
N LEU A 131 -15.44 8.73 -12.52
CA LEU A 131 -14.26 7.93 -12.87
C LEU A 131 -13.42 8.55 -14.00
N ASP A 132 -14.04 9.24 -14.94
CA ASP A 132 -13.37 10.00 -16.01
C ASP A 132 -12.48 11.13 -15.48
N THR A 133 -12.60 11.50 -14.18
CA THR A 133 -11.66 12.42 -13.52
C THR A 133 -10.20 11.98 -13.71
N ILE A 134 -9.92 10.68 -13.76
CA ILE A 134 -8.55 10.17 -13.95
C ILE A 134 -7.94 10.59 -15.30
N GLU A 135 -8.74 10.87 -16.32
CA GLU A 135 -8.28 11.23 -17.67
C GLU A 135 -7.59 12.61 -17.69
N ASN A 136 -7.84 13.43 -16.67
CA ASN A 136 -7.21 14.74 -16.50
C ASN A 136 -5.78 14.67 -15.93
N TYR A 137 -5.31 13.47 -15.57
CA TYR A 137 -4.02 13.27 -14.92
C TYR A 137 -3.04 12.57 -15.86
N GLN A 138 -1.76 12.94 -15.79
CA GLN A 138 -0.70 12.22 -16.48
C GLN A 138 -0.70 10.75 -16.01
N ASP A 139 -0.63 9.77 -16.92
CA ASP A 139 -0.71 8.34 -16.58
C ASP A 139 -2.05 7.91 -15.95
N ASN A 140 -3.13 8.63 -16.25
CA ASN A 140 -4.51 8.33 -15.88
C ASN A 140 -4.64 8.04 -14.36
N LYS A 141 -5.14 6.86 -13.99
CA LYS A 141 -5.32 6.44 -12.60
C LYS A 141 -4.04 6.51 -11.77
N PHE A 142 -2.88 6.21 -12.35
CA PHE A 142 -1.62 6.19 -11.60
C PHE A 142 -1.16 7.61 -11.25
N GLY A 143 -1.35 8.57 -12.16
CA GLY A 143 -1.15 9.98 -11.86
C GLY A 143 -2.13 10.51 -10.84
N PHE A 144 -3.42 10.20 -11.03
CA PHE A 144 -4.46 10.56 -10.07
C PHE A 144 -4.09 10.11 -8.64
N ILE A 145 -3.74 8.83 -8.46
CA ILE A 145 -3.35 8.27 -7.16
C ILE A 145 -2.15 9.03 -6.57
N LYS A 146 -1.08 9.18 -7.37
CA LYS A 146 0.17 9.83 -6.94
C LYS A 146 -0.08 11.26 -6.49
N GLU A 147 -0.76 12.05 -7.31
CA GLU A 147 -1.04 13.45 -7.03
C GLU A 147 -2.04 13.63 -5.89
N TYR A 148 -3.11 12.84 -5.88
CA TYR A 148 -4.12 12.90 -4.83
C TYR A 148 -3.49 12.65 -3.47
N TRP A 149 -2.69 11.58 -3.32
CA TRP A 149 -2.05 11.28 -2.04
C TRP A 149 -1.02 12.32 -1.65
N ALA A 150 -0.16 12.76 -2.57
CA ALA A 150 0.84 13.79 -2.29
C ALA A 150 0.20 15.10 -1.81
N LYS A 151 -0.94 15.49 -2.39
CA LYS A 151 -1.65 16.73 -2.04
C LYS A 151 -2.51 16.59 -0.78
N ASN A 152 -3.12 15.42 -0.54
CA ASN A 152 -4.21 15.28 0.43
C ASN A 152 -3.89 14.43 1.67
N TYR A 153 -2.72 13.77 1.78
CA TYR A 153 -2.42 12.86 2.89
C TYR A 153 -2.70 13.44 4.29
N ARG A 154 -2.55 14.75 4.47
CA ARG A 154 -2.80 15.44 5.75
C ARG A 154 -4.26 15.38 6.21
N LYS A 155 -5.22 15.23 5.30
CA LYS A 155 -6.66 15.11 5.61
C LYS A 155 -6.99 13.79 6.34
N PHE A 156 -6.11 12.80 6.23
CA PHE A 156 -6.30 11.45 6.76
C PHE A 156 -5.68 11.25 8.15
N LYS A 157 -5.04 12.28 8.72
CA LYS A 157 -4.56 12.30 10.11
C LYS A 157 -5.68 12.41 11.13
#